data_AF-A0A9Q3BFQ9-F1
#
_entry.id   AF-A0A9Q3BFQ9-F1
#
_cell.length_a   1.000
_cell.length_b   1.000
_cell.length_c   1.000
_cell.angle_alpha   90.00
_cell.angle_beta   90.00
_cell.angle_gamma   90.00
#
_symmetry.space_group_name_H-M   'P 1'
#
loop_
_entity.id
_entity.type
_entity.pdbx_description
1 polymer ?
#
loop_
_entity_poly.entity_id
_entity_poly.type
_entity_poly.pdbx_seq_one_letter_code
_entity_poly.pdbx_strand_id
1 'polypeptide(L)'
;MREKLIDFLFKYEDTFADDKELLGAIVGHGVDIILNVEKPYPHLLRRPVYPDIPRAREALEVHIKELMDLGLLRKVGHNEQVEVTTPVIITWHNGKSRMIGEFRALNT
;
A
#
# COMPACT_ATOMS: atom_id res chain seq x y z
N MET A 1 38.09 -8.92 9.47
CA MET A 1 37.13 -8.68 8.35
C MET A 1 35.69 -8.57 8.88
N ARG A 2 35.24 -9.52 9.72
CA ARG A 2 33.92 -9.48 10.38
C ARG A 2 33.68 -8.23 11.24
N GLU A 3 34.64 -7.83 12.07
CA GLU A 3 34.53 -6.64 12.93
C GLU A 3 34.32 -5.36 12.12
N LYS A 4 35.14 -5.14 11.09
CA LYS A 4 35.01 -3.99 10.18
C LYS A 4 33.64 -3.93 9.47
N LEU A 5 33.04 -5.08 9.17
CA LEU A 5 31.70 -5.12 8.58
C LEU A 5 30.64 -4.71 9.60
N ILE A 6 30.73 -5.21 10.83
CA ILE A 6 29.80 -4.85 11.91
C ILE A 6 29.87 -3.34 12.19
N ASP A 7 31.08 -2.79 12.30
CA ASP A 7 31.28 -1.35 12.50
C ASP A 7 30.68 -0.53 11.35
N PHE A 8 30.79 -1.01 10.11
CA PHE A 8 30.19 -0.38 8.94
C PHE A 8 28.66 -0.41 9.00
N LEU A 9 28.06 -1.56 9.32
CA LEU A 9 26.61 -1.72 9.38
C LEU A 9 26.00 -0.83 10.48
N PHE A 10 26.61 -0.78 11.66
CA PHE A 10 26.17 0.11 12.73
C PHE A 10 26.38 1.59 12.39
N LYS A 11 27.50 1.93 11.73
CA LYS A 11 27.76 3.32 11.32
C LYS A 11 26.71 3.87 10.36
N TYR A 12 26.11 3.02 9.53
CA TYR A 12 25.12 3.39 8.52
C TYR A 12 23.76 2.74 8.79
N GLU A 13 23.42 2.48 10.06
CA GLU A 13 22.19 1.76 10.42
C GLU A 13 20.93 2.42 9.82
N ASP A 14 20.86 3.75 9.82
CA ASP A 14 19.78 4.57 9.25
C ASP A 14 19.63 4.43 7.71
N THR A 15 20.60 3.81 7.02
CA THR A 15 20.50 3.58 5.56
C THR A 15 19.79 2.28 5.22
N PHE A 16 19.55 1.42 6.21
CA PHE A 16 18.87 0.14 6.02
C PHE A 16 17.39 0.29 6.36
N ALA A 17 16.54 -0.36 5.57
CA ALA A 17 15.11 -0.40 5.87
C ALA A 17 14.86 -1.22 7.14
N ASP A 18 14.16 -0.63 8.11
CA ASP A 18 13.66 -1.30 9.29
C ASP A 18 12.12 -1.20 9.38
N ASP A 19 11.54 -1.75 10.44
CA ASP A 19 10.11 -1.74 10.73
C ASP A 19 9.71 -0.64 11.74
N LYS A 20 10.64 0.23 12.14
CA LYS A 20 10.43 1.25 13.17
C LYS A 20 10.23 2.63 12.57
N GLU A 21 10.85 2.90 11.43
CA GLU A 21 10.73 4.17 10.74
C GLU A 21 9.53 4.21 9.79
N LEU A 22 8.85 5.36 9.78
CA LEU A 22 7.76 5.61 8.85
C LEU A 22 8.33 5.79 7.45
N LEU A 23 8.13 4.80 6.58
CA LEU A 23 8.47 4.91 5.16
C LEU A 23 7.71 6.07 4.49
N GLY A 24 6.51 6.40 4.98
CA GLY A 24 5.72 7.55 4.52
C GLY A 24 6.21 8.93 4.96
N ALA A 25 7.26 9.04 5.80
CA ALA A 25 7.70 10.33 6.36
C ALA A 25 8.57 11.16 5.39
N ILE A 26 8.94 10.64 4.22
CA ILE A 26 9.77 11.37 3.26
C ILE A 26 8.95 12.49 2.61
N VAL A 27 9.21 13.73 3.01
CA VAL A 27 8.53 14.93 2.53
C VAL A 27 9.10 15.37 1.18
N GLY A 28 8.23 15.80 0.25
CA GLY A 28 8.63 16.41 -1.02
C GLY A 28 8.56 15.50 -2.26
N HIS A 29 8.19 14.23 -2.10
CA HIS A 29 7.98 13.28 -3.21
C HIS A 29 6.50 13.03 -3.56
N GLY A 30 5.62 13.97 -3.23
CA GLY A 30 4.23 13.92 -3.68
C GLY A 30 4.17 13.94 -5.21
N VAL A 31 3.31 13.10 -5.79
CA VAL A 31 3.07 13.06 -7.23
C VAL A 31 1.64 13.47 -7.50
N ASP A 32 1.46 14.48 -8.34
CA ASP A 32 0.15 14.84 -8.87
C ASP A 32 -0.22 13.89 -10.00
N ILE A 33 -1.23 13.05 -9.76
CA ILE A 33 -1.76 12.12 -10.76
C ILE A 33 -3.02 12.74 -11.36
N ILE A 34 -2.94 13.11 -12.64
CA ILE A 34 -4.06 13.66 -13.41
C ILE A 34 -4.68 12.54 -14.25
N LEU A 35 -5.99 12.36 -14.15
CA LEU A 35 -6.72 11.39 -14.97
C LEU A 35 -7.00 11.96 -16.36
N ASN A 36 -6.96 11.10 -17.38
CA ASN A 36 -7.29 11.46 -18.77
C ASN A 36 -8.81 11.60 -19.01
N VAL A 37 -9.62 11.45 -17.97
CA VAL A 37 -11.09 11.53 -18.02
C VAL A 37 -11.58 12.53 -16.97
N GLU A 38 -12.62 13.27 -17.32
CA GLU A 38 -13.26 14.24 -16.42
C GLU A 38 -14.46 13.63 -15.68
N LYS A 39 -14.95 14.36 -14.68
CA LYS A 39 -16.17 13.97 -13.94
C LYS A 39 -17.41 14.14 -14.83
N PRO A 40 -18.42 13.26 -14.69
CA PRO A 40 -18.48 12.12 -13.79
C PRO A 40 -17.59 10.95 -14.28
N TYR A 41 -16.79 10.39 -13.36
CA TYR A 41 -15.90 9.29 -13.71
C TYR A 41 -16.68 8.03 -14.16
N PRO A 42 -16.14 7.26 -15.13
CA PRO A 42 -16.75 6.02 -15.58
C PRO A 42 -17.02 5.04 -14.43
N HIS A 43 -18.09 4.26 -14.54
CA HIS A 43 -18.43 3.21 -13.56
C HIS A 43 -17.29 2.20 -13.34
N LEU A 44 -16.44 2.00 -14.34
CA LEU A 44 -15.27 1.13 -14.25
C LEU A 44 -14.25 1.60 -13.20
N LEU A 45 -14.21 2.90 -12.88
CA LEU A 45 -13.39 3.45 -11.80
C LEU A 45 -14.05 3.34 -10.42
N ARG A 46 -15.25 2.78 -10.32
CA ARG A 46 -16.00 2.59 -9.07
C ARG A 46 -16.33 1.12 -8.85
N ARG A 47 -15.33 0.25 -8.94
CA ARG A 47 -15.58 -1.19 -8.82
C ARG A 47 -15.83 -1.57 -7.36
N PRO A 48 -16.81 -2.45 -7.09
CA PRO A 48 -17.01 -3.00 -5.76
C PRO A 48 -15.85 -3.90 -5.37
N VAL A 49 -15.67 -4.12 -4.07
CA VAL A 49 -14.75 -5.12 -3.55
C VAL A 49 -15.18 -6.51 -4.02
N TYR A 50 -14.22 -7.37 -4.35
CA TYR A 50 -14.53 -8.77 -4.65
C TYR A 50 -15.11 -9.49 -3.42
N PRO A 51 -15.97 -10.50 -3.60
CA PRO A 51 -16.43 -11.33 -2.49
C PRO A 51 -15.24 -12.03 -1.82
N ASP A 52 -15.01 -11.76 -0.55
CA ASP A 52 -13.87 -12.30 0.18
C ASP A 52 -14.19 -13.61 0.92
N ILE A 53 -13.27 -14.57 0.80
CA ILE A 53 -13.21 -15.75 1.64
C ILE A 53 -12.58 -15.39 3.00
N PRO A 54 -12.98 -16.04 4.14
CA PRO A 54 -12.50 -15.67 5.48
C PRO A 54 -10.97 -15.57 5.60
N ARG A 55 -10.25 -16.54 5.00
CA ARG A 55 -8.78 -16.56 4.97
C ARG A 55 -8.17 -15.35 4.23
N ALA A 56 -8.82 -14.86 3.17
CA ALA A 56 -8.36 -13.67 2.45
C ALA A 56 -8.54 -12.43 3.31
N ARG A 57 -9.68 -12.33 3.99
CA ARG A 57 -10.00 -11.21 4.88
C ARG A 57 -9.00 -11.09 6.03
N GLU A 58 -8.70 -12.19 6.73
CA GLU A 58 -7.71 -12.20 7.81
C GLU A 58 -6.33 -11.74 7.32
N ALA A 59 -5.89 -12.24 6.17
CA ALA A 59 -4.63 -11.81 5.57
C ALA A 59 -4.66 -10.32 5.18
N LEU A 60 -5.76 -9.84 4.63
CA LEU A 60 -5.94 -8.44 4.25
C LEU A 60 -5.87 -7.52 5.48
N GLU A 61 -6.52 -7.88 6.59
CA GLU A 61 -6.50 -7.12 7.84
C GLU A 61 -5.08 -6.96 8.40
N VAL A 62 -4.25 -8.01 8.31
CA VAL A 62 -2.82 -7.95 8.68
C VAL A 62 -2.05 -6.97 7.78
N HIS A 63 -2.17 -7.11 6.45
CA HIS A 63 -1.48 -6.23 5.50
C HIS A 63 -1.90 -4.76 5.64
N ILE A 64 -3.21 -4.50 5.79
CA ILE A 64 -3.72 -3.14 5.97
C ILE A 64 -3.15 -2.52 7.25
N LYS A 65 -3.13 -3.28 8.36
CA LYS A 65 -2.58 -2.80 9.63
C LYS A 65 -1.10 -2.45 9.49
N GLU A 66 -0.28 -3.35 8.93
CA GLU A 66 1.15 -3.10 8.73
C GLU A 66 1.39 -1.85 7.88
N LEU A 67 0.64 -1.67 6.80
CA LEU A 67 0.77 -0.49 5.93
C LEU A 67 0.29 0.81 6.59
N MET A 68 -0.69 0.73 7.49
CA MET A 68 -1.09 1.88 8.31
C MET A 68 0.00 2.23 9.34
N ASP A 69 0.58 1.22 10.00
CA ASP A 69 1.64 1.40 10.99
C ASP A 69 2.92 2.01 10.34
N LEU A 70 3.21 1.67 9.08
CA LEU A 70 4.30 2.26 8.27
C LEU A 70 3.96 3.63 7.66
N GLY A 71 2.75 4.15 7.86
CA GLY A 71 2.30 5.43 7.31
C GLY A 71 2.07 5.44 5.80
N LEU A 72 1.90 4.28 5.18
CA LEU A 72 1.68 4.13 3.73
C LEU A 72 0.20 4.14 3.36
N LEU A 73 -0.68 3.68 4.27
CA LEU A 73 -2.12 3.77 4.13
C LEU A 73 -2.73 4.62 5.24
N ARG A 74 -3.84 5.29 4.92
CA ARG A 74 -4.68 5.99 5.90
C ARG A 74 -6.14 5.67 5.68
N LYS A 75 -6.91 5.78 6.76
CA LYS A 75 -8.37 5.78 6.65
C LYS A 75 -8.82 7.10 6.04
N VAL A 76 -9.70 7.01 5.04
CA VAL A 76 -10.43 8.17 4.49
C VAL A 76 -11.53 8.56 5.48
N GLY A 77 -11.60 9.84 5.85
CA GLY A 77 -12.55 10.36 6.82
C GLY A 77 -13.99 10.33 6.32
N HIS A 78 -14.97 10.35 7.24
CA HIS A 78 -16.40 10.29 6.89
C HIS A 78 -16.87 11.45 6.00
N ASN A 79 -16.17 12.58 6.00
CA ASN A 79 -16.48 13.75 5.20
C ASN A 79 -15.71 13.81 3.87
N GLU A 80 -14.79 12.87 3.64
CA GLU A 80 -14.01 12.80 2.40
C GLU A 80 -14.76 11.92 1.38
N GLN A 81 -15.07 12.49 0.22
CA GLN A 81 -15.74 11.75 -0.84
C GLN A 81 -14.75 10.87 -1.60
N VAL A 82 -15.03 9.57 -1.67
CA VAL A 82 -14.28 8.62 -2.50
C VAL A 82 -14.99 8.47 -3.84
N GLU A 83 -14.37 8.98 -4.90
CA GLU A 83 -14.95 8.96 -6.25
C GLU A 83 -14.43 7.82 -7.14
N VAL A 84 -13.29 7.24 -6.74
CA VAL A 84 -12.59 6.15 -7.44
C VAL A 84 -12.31 5.04 -6.43
N THR A 85 -12.64 3.80 -6.79
CA THR A 85 -12.36 2.59 -6.01
C THR A 85 -11.80 1.51 -6.90
N THR A 86 -10.66 0.95 -6.48
CA THR A 86 -10.03 -0.21 -7.11
C THR A 86 -10.12 -1.40 -6.16
N PRO A 87 -10.55 -2.58 -6.64
CA PRO A 87 -10.57 -3.78 -5.81
C PRO A 87 -9.16 -4.17 -5.38
N VAL A 88 -9.08 -4.82 -4.24
CA VAL A 88 -7.85 -5.41 -3.70
C VAL A 88 -8.04 -6.92 -3.62
N ILE A 89 -6.99 -7.67 -3.94
CA ILE A 89 -6.99 -9.13 -3.98
C ILE A 89 -5.81 -9.65 -3.16
N ILE A 90 -6.01 -10.77 -2.48
CA ILE A 90 -4.91 -11.53 -1.87
C ILE A 90 -4.46 -12.64 -2.81
N THR A 91 -3.15 -12.75 -3.01
CA THR A 91 -2.51 -13.93 -3.62
C THR A 91 -1.63 -14.64 -2.60
N TRP A 92 -1.41 -15.95 -2.79
CA TRP A 92 -0.54 -16.75 -1.94
C TRP A 92 0.59 -17.36 -2.75
N HIS A 93 1.80 -17.27 -2.21
CA HIS A 93 2.98 -17.91 -2.76
C HIS A 93 3.88 -18.40 -1.62
N ASN A 94 4.29 -19.67 -1.65
CA ASN A 94 5.12 -20.32 -0.63
C ASN A 94 4.61 -20.08 0.81
N GLY A 95 3.30 -20.22 1.02
CA GLY A 95 2.65 -20.05 2.33
C GLY A 95 2.51 -18.60 2.79
N LYS A 96 2.98 -17.61 2.02
CA LYS A 96 2.88 -16.18 2.35
C LYS A 96 1.81 -15.51 1.50
N SER A 97 1.02 -14.63 2.12
CA SER A 97 0.03 -13.80 1.42
C SER A 97 0.67 -12.49 0.91
N ARG A 98 0.10 -11.94 -0.15
CA ARG A 98 0.43 -10.62 -0.70
C ARG A 98 -0.86 -9.90 -1.09
N MET A 99 -0.94 -8.62 -0.75
CA MET A 99 -2.01 -7.71 -1.15
C MET A 99 -1.71 -7.08 -2.52
N ILE A 100 -2.68 -7.13 -3.44
CA ILE A 100 -2.54 -6.62 -4.81
C ILE A 100 -3.72 -5.71 -5.14
N GLY A 101 -3.45 -4.48 -5.58
CA GLY A 101 -4.47 -3.58 -6.13
C GLY A 101 -4.75 -3.85 -7.61
N GLU A 102 -6.03 -3.89 -7.99
CA GLU A 102 -6.44 -4.05 -9.39
C GLU A 102 -6.54 -2.70 -10.10
N PHE A 103 -5.41 -2.17 -10.55
CA PHE A 103 -5.33 -0.83 -11.17
C PHE A 103 -5.57 -0.79 -12.69
N ARG A 104 -5.99 -1.90 -13.31
CA ARG A 104 -6.15 -1.98 -14.77
C ARG A 104 -7.10 -0.92 -15.32
N ALA A 105 -8.23 -0.71 -14.64
CA ALA A 105 -9.21 0.32 -14.99
C ALA A 105 -8.67 1.75 -14.84
N LEU A 106 -7.74 1.96 -13.91
CA LEU A 106 -7.12 3.26 -13.66
C LEU A 106 -6.05 3.60 -14.72
N ASN A 107 -5.43 2.57 -15.31
CA ASN A 107 -4.31 2.69 -16.23
C ASN A 107 -4.72 2.75 -17.72
N THR A 108 -6.02 2.73 -18.03
CA THR A 108 -6.55 2.85 -19.40
C THR A 108 -6.86 4.30 -19.74
#